data_AF-A0AAV6CLI3-F1
#
_entry.id   AF-A0AAV6CLI3-F1
#
_cell.length_a   1.000
_cell.length_b   1.000
_cell.length_c   1.000
_cell.angle_alpha   90.00
_cell.angle_beta   90.00
_cell.angle_gamma   90.00
#
_symmetry.space_group_name_H-M   'P 1'
#
loop_
_entity.id
_entity.type
_entity.pdbx_description
1 polymer ?
#
loop_
_entity_poly.entity_id
_entity_poly.type
_entity_poly.pdbx_seq_one_letter_code
_entity_poly.pdbx_strand_id
1 'polypeptide(L)'
;MIQVSLQNVANGAEFPLKAGVNRLGRAEDNDIQLPVPSISSHHCEIVVSDSTITIQDLGSTNGTQIAGTKIQHGTLQPGQTVRLGEVDFYVRAAGGPAPIQPPAQRAPLVVASSHSAVPVTLTPAQVSDVLDLPPVDNACAVHPQVEATLSCTKCGKQQCTQCVRSSKVGSKTLLFCNCGGQCSSISDQRAAAVAGAAAAEQSTYGSALKYPFKRDGLILLALGAVFFLVLELLQLFPVGLVRWAAFIFGYGYLFGYMQQIVSATAHGEDDPPGWPDFSDYGQDIVHPFLLLAGTVVVTILPAALAFIFISPLLGLLLGAISAALFPMALLGVLMGDSFANLNPLFLLNSILKVPGSYAFACFVLLCLMTLSGAVQFAAQFVPVPFVPALIAGFVSFYFTTVYMRVLGLFYRRNRRTLGWV
;
A
#
# COMPACT_ATOMS: atom_id res chain seq x y z
N MET A 1 30.25 25.04 25.21
CA MET A 1 29.31 23.90 25.16
C MET A 1 28.34 24.09 24.01
N ILE A 2 28.30 23.13 23.09
CA ILE A 2 27.35 23.16 21.96
C ILE A 2 25.98 22.78 22.51
N GLN A 3 24.99 23.66 22.39
CA GLN A 3 23.59 23.28 22.68
C GLN A 3 23.07 22.46 21.50
N VAL A 4 22.75 21.19 21.75
CA VAL A 4 22.28 20.25 20.73
C VAL A 4 20.87 19.79 21.10
N SER A 5 19.99 19.68 20.11
CA SER A 5 18.66 19.08 20.28
C SER A 5 18.35 18.09 19.16
N LEU A 6 17.48 17.13 19.46
CA LEU A 6 16.88 16.25 18.47
C LEU A 6 15.48 16.76 18.14
N GLN A 7 15.20 17.02 16.87
CA GLN A 7 13.87 17.40 16.40
C GLN A 7 13.21 16.21 15.70
N ASN A 8 12.07 15.76 16.17
CA ASN A 8 11.26 14.74 15.50
C ASN A 8 10.76 15.27 14.14
N VAL A 9 10.97 14.49 13.08
CA VAL A 9 10.63 14.91 11.71
C VAL A 9 9.12 14.94 11.45
N ALA A 10 8.36 14.06 12.08
CA ALA A 10 6.93 13.90 11.83
C ALA A 10 6.08 14.96 12.52
N ASN A 11 6.39 15.32 13.76
CA ASN A 11 5.59 16.25 14.56
C ASN A 11 6.33 17.53 14.97
N GLY A 12 7.62 17.65 14.64
CA GLY A 12 8.43 18.83 14.94
C GLY A 12 8.86 18.97 16.40
N ALA A 13 8.53 18.02 17.28
CA ALA A 13 8.86 18.06 18.70
C ALA A 13 10.38 18.07 18.92
N GLU A 14 10.88 18.99 19.77
CA GLU A 14 12.31 19.13 20.05
C GLU A 14 12.66 18.57 21.44
N PHE A 15 13.73 17.79 21.48
CA PHE A 15 14.27 17.15 22.68
C PHE A 15 15.71 17.67 22.91
N PRO A 16 15.94 18.52 23.92
CA PRO A 16 17.28 19.04 24.20
C PRO A 16 18.20 17.94 24.77
N LEU A 17 19.45 17.89 24.30
CA LEU A 17 20.47 16.99 24.83
C LEU A 17 21.34 17.71 25.87
N LYS A 18 21.54 17.08 27.04
CA LYS A 18 22.49 17.55 28.06
C LYS A 18 23.92 17.14 27.72
N ALA A 19 24.89 17.86 28.27
CA ALA A 19 26.30 17.45 28.19
C ALA A 19 26.50 16.10 28.89
N GLY A 20 27.35 15.25 28.31
CA GLY A 20 27.54 13.87 28.77
C GLY A 20 26.52 12.90 28.19
N VAL A 21 26.16 11.89 28.98
CA VAL A 21 25.33 10.76 28.57
C VAL A 21 23.84 11.13 28.56
N ASN A 22 23.17 10.82 27.45
CA ASN A 22 21.72 10.94 27.26
C ASN A 22 21.17 9.58 26.84
N ARG A 23 20.30 8.97 27.65
CA ARG A 23 19.62 7.70 27.34
C ARG A 23 18.30 7.96 26.64
N LEU A 24 18.05 7.23 25.56
CA LEU A 24 16.81 7.34 24.78
C LEU A 24 16.14 5.97 24.67
N GLY A 25 14.84 5.93 24.91
CA GLY A 25 14.07 4.70 24.84
C GLY A 25 12.61 4.89 25.23
N ARG A 26 11.85 3.81 25.13
CA ARG A 26 10.41 3.81 25.42
C ARG A 26 10.07 3.85 26.91
N ALA A 27 10.95 3.32 27.76
CA ALA A 27 10.74 3.31 29.21
C ALA A 27 10.91 4.72 29.81
N GLU A 28 10.19 4.98 30.90
CA GLU A 28 10.14 6.28 31.60
C GLU A 28 11.45 6.65 32.30
N ASP A 29 12.34 5.69 32.52
CA ASP A 29 13.63 5.87 33.20
C ASP A 29 14.77 6.32 32.27
N ASN A 30 14.48 6.54 30.98
CA ASN A 30 15.42 7.17 30.04
C ASN A 30 15.40 8.70 30.20
N ASP A 31 16.52 9.35 29.90
CA ASP A 31 16.61 10.82 29.91
C ASP A 31 15.64 11.47 28.91
N ILE A 32 15.42 10.80 27.76
CA ILE A 32 14.42 11.17 26.77
C ILE A 32 13.51 9.97 26.55
N GLN A 33 12.29 10.09 27.08
CA GLN A 33 11.25 9.09 26.87
C GLN A 33 10.61 9.28 25.49
N LEU A 34 10.60 8.19 24.71
CA LEU A 34 9.97 8.12 23.39
C LEU A 34 8.90 7.02 23.42
N PRO A 35 7.63 7.33 23.76
CA PRO A 35 6.58 6.34 23.98
C PRO A 35 6.01 5.76 22.67
N VAL A 36 6.89 5.22 21.83
CA VAL A 36 6.57 4.67 20.51
C VAL A 36 6.88 3.17 20.49
N PRO A 37 5.96 2.30 20.02
CA PRO A 37 6.16 0.85 20.03
C PRO A 37 7.38 0.37 19.24
N SER A 38 7.79 1.09 18.19
CA SER A 38 8.95 0.75 17.35
C SER A 38 10.30 1.04 18.03
N ILE A 39 10.31 1.67 19.21
CA ILE A 39 11.50 2.00 19.98
C ILE A 39 11.58 1.06 21.20
N SER A 40 12.70 0.34 21.34
CA SER A 40 12.98 -0.50 22.51
C SER A 40 13.00 0.28 23.82
N SER A 41 12.75 -0.41 24.95
CA SER A 41 12.69 0.21 26.28
C SER A 41 13.96 1.00 26.62
N HIS A 42 15.14 0.48 26.27
CA HIS A 42 16.41 1.23 26.22
C HIS A 42 16.99 1.05 24.82
N HIS A 43 16.93 2.09 23.98
CA HIS A 43 17.22 1.96 22.55
C HIS A 43 18.66 2.32 22.22
N CYS A 44 19.07 3.53 22.60
CA CYS A 44 20.40 4.04 22.33
C CYS A 44 20.85 5.04 23.41
N GLU A 45 22.14 5.29 23.42
CA GLU A 45 22.78 6.29 24.26
C GLU A 45 23.48 7.31 23.36
N ILE A 46 23.28 8.61 23.61
CA ILE A 46 23.96 9.71 22.93
C ILE A 46 24.86 10.43 23.92
N VAL A 47 26.15 10.50 23.60
CA VAL A 47 27.14 11.20 24.41
C VAL A 47 27.52 12.52 23.73
N VAL A 48 27.21 13.63 24.39
CA VAL A 48 27.55 14.98 23.93
C VAL A 48 28.81 15.47 24.67
N SER A 49 29.91 15.61 23.94
CA SER A 49 31.17 16.19 24.42
C SER A 49 31.39 17.59 23.82
N ASP A 50 32.43 18.31 24.27
CA ASP A 50 32.69 19.69 23.83
C ASP A 50 32.90 19.84 22.30
N SER A 51 33.35 18.78 21.62
CA SER A 51 33.69 18.80 20.19
C SER A 51 33.00 17.72 19.35
N THR A 52 32.37 16.71 19.97
CA THR A 52 31.81 15.54 19.26
C THR A 52 30.51 15.07 19.90
N ILE A 53 29.61 14.56 19.06
CA ILE A 53 28.37 13.90 19.47
C ILE A 53 28.48 12.46 18.98
N THR A 54 28.41 11.50 19.88
CA THR A 54 28.43 10.07 19.52
C THR A 54 27.14 9.40 19.92
N ILE A 55 26.76 8.36 19.20
CA ILE A 55 25.57 7.57 19.46
C ILE A 55 25.95 6.08 19.46
N GLN A 56 25.39 5.35 20.41
CA GLN A 56 25.57 3.91 20.54
C GLN A 56 24.21 3.23 20.67
N ASP A 57 23.97 2.23 19.83
CA ASP A 57 22.79 1.36 19.93
C ASP A 57 22.98 0.33 21.06
N LEU A 58 21.96 0.14 21.89
CA LEU A 58 22.02 -0.76 23.06
C LEU A 58 21.44 -2.15 22.76
N GLY A 59 21.50 -2.59 21.50
CA GLY A 59 20.90 -3.85 21.05
C GLY A 59 19.40 -3.72 20.81
N SER A 60 18.98 -2.59 20.22
CA SER A 60 17.58 -2.32 19.95
C SER A 60 17.00 -3.28 18.91
N THR A 61 15.69 -3.55 19.01
CA THR A 61 15.01 -4.54 18.15
C THR A 61 14.99 -4.13 16.68
N ASN A 62 14.79 -2.83 16.42
CA ASN A 62 14.69 -2.28 15.07
C ASN A 62 15.99 -1.64 14.57
N GLY A 63 16.94 -1.38 15.49
CA GLY A 63 18.24 -0.78 15.22
C GLY A 63 18.20 0.75 15.14
N THR A 64 19.37 1.34 15.34
CA THR A 64 19.67 2.76 15.13
C THR A 64 20.29 2.99 13.73
N GLN A 65 19.89 4.05 13.03
CA GLN A 65 20.46 4.41 11.72
C GLN A 65 20.89 5.88 11.67
N ILE A 66 22.01 6.16 11.00
CA ILE A 66 22.45 7.52 10.67
C ILE A 66 22.45 7.65 9.15
N ALA A 67 21.77 8.66 8.60
CA ALA A 67 21.66 8.90 7.17
C ALA A 67 21.30 7.63 6.34
N GLY A 68 20.41 6.79 6.88
CA GLY A 68 19.94 5.55 6.24
C GLY A 68 20.85 4.32 6.41
N THR A 69 21.97 4.42 7.14
CA THR A 69 22.86 3.28 7.42
C THR A 69 22.69 2.81 8.85
N LYS A 70 22.39 1.51 9.06
CA LYS A 70 22.34 0.89 10.40
C LYS A 70 23.71 0.90 11.06
N ILE A 71 23.76 1.28 12.32
CA ILE A 71 24.99 1.39 13.11
C ILE A 71 24.81 0.78 14.50
N GLN A 72 25.90 0.27 15.06
CA GLN A 72 25.98 -0.04 16.50
C GLN A 72 26.65 1.10 17.28
N HIS A 73 27.59 1.81 16.66
CA HIS A 73 28.24 2.99 17.21
C HIS A 73 28.53 3.96 16.05
N GLY A 74 28.37 5.26 16.26
CA GLY A 74 28.67 6.27 15.24
C GLY A 74 28.76 7.69 15.80
N THR A 75 29.25 8.61 14.97
CA THR A 75 29.33 10.04 15.29
C THR A 75 28.20 10.79 14.59
N LEU A 76 27.45 11.60 15.34
CA LEU A 76 26.41 12.47 14.82
C LEU A 76 26.98 13.85 14.51
N GLN A 77 26.62 14.39 13.35
CA GLN A 77 26.89 15.78 12.99
C GLN A 77 25.60 16.60 12.99
N PRO A 78 25.64 17.88 13.39
CA PRO A 78 24.50 18.78 13.22
C PRO A 78 24.04 18.83 11.76
N GLY A 79 22.72 18.78 11.55
CA GLY A 79 22.09 18.70 10.23
C GLY A 79 21.87 17.28 9.71
N GLN A 80 22.39 16.25 10.38
CA GLN A 80 22.14 14.85 9.99
C GLN A 80 20.79 14.34 10.53
N THR A 81 20.25 13.35 9.82
CA THR A 81 19.08 12.58 10.25
C THR A 81 19.53 11.30 10.94
N VAL A 82 18.99 11.06 12.13
CA VAL A 82 19.13 9.81 12.88
C VAL A 82 17.75 9.16 13.00
N ARG A 83 17.68 7.86 12.72
CA ARG A 83 16.45 7.07 12.82
C ARG A 83 16.56 6.08 13.97
N LEU A 84 15.61 6.14 14.89
CA LEU A 84 15.48 5.20 16.02
C LEU A 84 14.23 4.35 15.77
N GLY A 85 14.42 3.08 15.43
CA GLY A 85 13.34 2.21 14.99
C GLY A 85 12.65 2.76 13.72
N GLU A 86 11.42 3.26 13.87
CA GLU A 86 10.65 3.87 12.77
C GLU A 86 10.48 5.38 12.87
N VAL A 87 11.16 6.02 13.82
CA VAL A 87 11.06 7.47 14.05
C VAL A 87 12.33 8.16 13.59
N ASP A 88 12.17 9.15 12.72
CA ASP A 88 13.26 10.00 12.23
C ASP A 88 13.41 11.26 13.10
N PHE A 89 14.66 11.63 13.39
CA PHE A 89 15.04 12.84 14.11
C PHE A 89 16.12 13.61 13.35
N TYR A 90 16.03 14.94 13.34
CA TYR A 90 17.11 15.84 12.90
C TYR A 90 17.95 16.30 14.08
N VAL A 91 19.28 16.24 13.94
CA VAL A 91 20.22 16.78 14.92
C VAL A 91 20.39 18.28 14.69
N ARG A 92 19.99 19.12 15.65
CA ARG A 92 20.16 20.59 15.60
C ARG A 92 21.27 21.04 16.56
N ALA A 93 22.02 22.07 16.18
CA ALA A 93 22.94 22.77 17.06
C ALA A 93 22.62 24.28 17.07
N ALA A 94 22.59 24.90 18.26
CA ALA A 94 22.34 26.32 18.40
C ALA A 94 23.48 27.14 17.77
N GLY A 95 23.15 27.97 16.77
CA GLY A 95 24.10 28.84 16.07
C GLY A 95 24.52 28.40 14.65
N GLY A 96 24.00 27.28 14.14
CA GLY A 96 24.15 26.88 12.73
C GLY A 96 23.06 27.49 11.84
N PRO A 97 23.30 27.67 10.52
CA PRO A 97 22.30 28.24 9.61
C PRO A 97 20.99 27.44 9.64
N ALA A 98 19.87 28.17 9.49
CA ALA A 98 18.52 27.63 9.39
C ALA A 98 18.46 26.45 8.40
N PRO A 99 17.50 25.51 8.56
CA PRO A 99 17.49 24.26 7.82
C PRO A 99 17.64 24.51 6.33
N ILE A 100 18.74 24.04 5.74
CA ILE A 100 18.76 23.81 4.30
C ILE A 100 17.74 22.69 4.14
N GLN A 101 16.53 23.06 3.68
CA GLN A 101 15.55 22.09 3.18
C GLN A 101 16.35 21.10 2.32
N PRO A 102 16.21 19.78 2.52
CA PRO A 102 16.87 18.82 1.65
C PRO A 102 16.54 19.23 0.22
N PRO A 103 17.52 19.55 -0.65
CA PRO A 103 17.22 19.63 -2.06
C PRO A 103 16.56 18.31 -2.39
N ALA A 104 15.43 18.36 -3.10
CA ALA A 104 14.76 17.19 -3.64
C ALA A 104 15.82 16.28 -4.28
N GLN A 105 16.31 15.29 -3.53
CA GLN A 105 17.44 14.49 -3.94
C GLN A 105 16.89 13.36 -4.80
N ARG A 106 16.97 13.62 -6.11
CA ARG A 106 17.46 12.62 -7.05
C ARG A 106 18.52 11.77 -6.36
N ALA A 107 18.24 10.47 -6.26
CA ALA A 107 19.11 9.49 -5.63
C ALA A 107 20.52 9.53 -6.25
N PRO A 108 21.58 9.30 -5.44
CA PRO A 108 22.93 9.20 -5.95
C PRO A 108 23.12 7.91 -6.75
N LEU A 109 23.78 8.02 -7.91
CA LEU A 109 24.47 6.89 -8.54
C LEU A 109 25.65 6.51 -7.62
N VAL A 110 25.48 5.44 -6.84
CA VAL A 110 26.61 4.71 -6.26
C VAL A 110 26.71 3.39 -7.00
N VAL A 111 27.71 3.34 -7.88
CA VAL A 111 28.35 2.10 -8.32
C VAL A 111 29.06 1.52 -7.11
N ALA A 112 28.58 0.39 -6.59
CA ALA A 112 29.36 -0.47 -5.70
C ALA A 112 29.09 -1.94 -6.05
N SER A 113 30.19 -2.56 -6.44
CA SER A 113 30.39 -3.94 -6.83
C SER A 113 30.14 -4.94 -5.69
N SER A 114 29.42 -6.01 -6.07
CA SER A 114 29.62 -7.43 -5.73
C SER A 114 29.74 -7.86 -4.25
N HIS A 115 28.72 -8.60 -3.78
CA HIS A 115 28.77 -10.05 -3.48
C HIS A 115 27.57 -10.41 -2.58
N SER A 116 26.52 -10.99 -3.18
CA SER A 116 25.80 -12.18 -2.68
C SER A 116 24.55 -12.33 -3.54
N ALA A 117 24.48 -13.40 -4.32
CA ALA A 117 23.38 -13.68 -5.24
C ALA A 117 22.13 -14.09 -4.44
N VAL A 118 21.34 -13.11 -4.02
CA VAL A 118 19.91 -13.30 -3.77
C VAL A 118 19.20 -12.99 -5.09
N PRO A 119 18.28 -13.84 -5.59
CA PRO A 119 17.50 -13.49 -6.77
C PRO A 119 16.68 -12.25 -6.44
N VAL A 120 17.01 -11.12 -7.08
CA VAL A 120 16.22 -9.89 -6.97
C VAL A 120 14.89 -10.17 -7.65
N THR A 121 13.86 -10.46 -6.85
CA THR A 121 12.47 -10.46 -7.30
C THR A 121 12.10 -9.02 -7.59
N LEU A 122 12.09 -8.64 -8.87
CA LEU A 122 11.61 -7.33 -9.29
C LEU A 122 10.15 -7.18 -8.87
N THR A 123 9.83 -6.08 -8.19
CA THR A 123 8.45 -5.77 -7.81
C THR A 123 7.69 -5.20 -9.01
N PRO A 124 6.37 -5.45 -9.16
CA PRO A 124 5.58 -5.01 -10.31
C PRO A 124 5.55 -3.49 -10.55
N ALA A 125 5.94 -2.68 -9.56
CA ALA A 125 6.03 -1.22 -9.68
C ALA A 125 7.23 -0.75 -10.52
N GLN A 126 8.21 -1.62 -10.78
CA GLN A 126 9.37 -1.31 -11.64
C GLN A 126 9.13 -1.67 -13.12
N VAL A 127 7.94 -2.20 -13.46
CA VAL A 127 7.59 -2.67 -14.82
C VAL A 127 6.96 -1.56 -15.67
N SER A 128 6.31 -0.56 -15.04
CA SER A 128 5.71 0.56 -15.77
C SER A 128 6.75 1.46 -16.44
N ASP A 129 7.99 1.49 -15.95
CA ASP A 129 9.11 2.19 -16.60
C ASP A 129 9.70 1.39 -17.79
N VAL A 130 9.28 0.14 -18.03
CA VAL A 130 9.88 -0.69 -19.09
C VAL A 130 9.23 -0.48 -20.46
N LEU A 131 7.99 0.04 -20.50
CA LEU A 131 7.22 0.21 -21.74
C LEU A 131 7.46 1.55 -22.46
N ASP A 132 8.07 2.53 -21.78
CA ASP A 132 8.43 3.85 -22.32
C ASP A 132 9.94 4.15 -22.29
N LEU A 133 10.78 3.12 -22.14
CA LEU A 133 12.22 3.29 -22.35
C LEU A 133 12.48 3.65 -23.82
N PRO A 134 13.36 4.62 -24.12
CA PRO A 134 13.89 4.80 -25.46
C PRO A 134 14.39 3.45 -25.99
N PRO A 135 14.40 3.21 -27.32
CA PRO A 135 14.87 1.95 -27.87
C PRO A 135 16.21 1.65 -27.23
N VAL A 136 16.24 0.63 -26.36
CA VAL A 136 17.49 0.15 -25.78
C VAL A 136 18.35 -0.15 -26.98
N ASP A 137 19.54 0.44 -27.06
CA ASP A 137 20.51 0.10 -28.08
C ASP A 137 20.67 -1.42 -28.04
N ASN A 138 19.92 -2.13 -28.90
CA ASN A 138 19.98 -3.58 -29.03
C ASN A 138 21.27 -3.92 -29.77
N ALA A 139 22.34 -3.17 -29.56
CA ALA A 139 23.61 -3.34 -30.20
C ALA A 139 24.35 -4.45 -29.47
N CYS A 140 24.92 -5.38 -30.24
CA CYS A 140 25.79 -6.38 -29.67
C CYS A 140 26.98 -5.69 -28.99
N ALA A 141 27.27 -6.08 -27.73
CA ALA A 141 28.35 -5.50 -26.94
C ALA A 141 29.74 -5.62 -27.58
N VAL A 142 29.89 -6.52 -28.56
CA VAL A 142 31.12 -6.73 -29.34
C VAL A 142 31.03 -6.07 -30.72
N HIS A 143 29.84 -6.04 -31.32
CA HIS A 143 29.59 -5.51 -32.65
C HIS A 143 28.45 -4.48 -32.59
N PRO A 144 28.75 -3.19 -32.35
CA PRO A 144 27.73 -2.19 -32.12
C PRO A 144 26.73 -2.01 -33.28
N GLN A 145 27.09 -2.46 -34.49
CA GLN A 145 26.25 -2.38 -35.68
C GLN A 145 25.35 -3.60 -35.91
N VAL A 146 25.46 -4.65 -35.08
CA VAL A 146 24.68 -5.88 -35.22
C VAL A 146 23.70 -5.96 -34.05
N GLU A 147 22.44 -6.27 -34.35
CA GLU A 147 21.44 -6.44 -33.31
C GLU A 147 21.75 -7.64 -32.39
N ALA A 148 21.69 -7.41 -31.09
CA ALA A 148 21.77 -8.40 -30.04
C ALA A 148 20.42 -9.09 -29.90
N THR A 149 20.42 -10.41 -30.02
CA THR A 149 19.23 -11.26 -29.83
C THR A 149 19.28 -12.01 -28.51
N LEU A 150 20.43 -12.03 -27.83
CA LEU A 150 20.69 -12.80 -26.62
C LEU A 150 21.18 -11.90 -25.49
N SER A 151 20.81 -12.24 -24.25
CA SER A 151 21.32 -11.60 -23.05
C SER A 151 21.86 -12.64 -22.07
N CYS A 152 23.04 -12.37 -21.51
CA CYS A 152 23.64 -13.25 -20.52
C CYS A 152 23.02 -13.08 -19.14
N THR A 153 22.51 -14.17 -18.56
CA THR A 153 21.93 -14.20 -17.20
C THR A 153 22.93 -13.88 -16.09
N LYS A 154 24.23 -14.06 -16.33
CA LYS A 154 25.28 -13.84 -15.32
C LYS A 154 25.88 -12.44 -15.33
N CYS A 155 26.13 -11.87 -16.52
CA CYS A 155 26.81 -10.58 -16.65
C CYS A 155 25.98 -9.47 -17.31
N GLY A 156 24.75 -9.76 -17.75
CA GLY A 156 23.84 -8.79 -18.34
C GLY A 156 24.23 -8.28 -19.74
N LYS A 157 25.36 -8.72 -20.33
CA LYS A 157 25.77 -8.29 -21.67
C LYS A 157 24.82 -8.79 -22.74
N GLN A 158 24.38 -7.90 -23.63
CA GLN A 158 23.61 -8.21 -24.82
C GLN A 158 24.53 -8.55 -26.00
N GLN A 159 24.27 -9.67 -26.67
CA GLN A 159 25.15 -10.23 -27.70
C GLN A 159 24.35 -10.84 -28.85
N CYS A 160 24.96 -10.87 -30.05
CA CYS A 160 24.42 -11.63 -31.18
C CYS A 160 24.81 -13.12 -31.07
N THR A 161 24.15 -13.98 -31.86
CA THR A 161 24.38 -15.44 -31.89
C THR A 161 25.81 -15.83 -32.26
N GLN A 162 26.55 -14.96 -32.95
CA GLN A 162 27.94 -15.21 -33.34
C GLN A 162 28.96 -14.95 -32.22
N CYS A 163 28.58 -14.18 -31.18
CA CYS A 163 29.49 -13.83 -30.08
C CYS A 163 29.47 -14.84 -28.92
N VAL A 164 28.52 -15.77 -28.93
CA VAL A 164 28.29 -16.74 -27.86
C VAL A 164 28.81 -18.13 -28.26
N ARG A 165 29.23 -18.91 -27.27
CA ARG A 165 29.64 -20.30 -27.49
C ARG A 165 28.41 -21.20 -27.40
N SER A 166 28.22 -22.09 -28.37
CA SER A 166 27.18 -23.12 -28.30
C SER A 166 27.74 -24.42 -27.74
N SER A 167 26.96 -25.10 -26.90
CA SER A 167 27.24 -26.46 -26.44
C SER A 167 25.97 -27.29 -26.54
N LYS A 168 26.09 -28.53 -27.03
CA LYS A 168 24.96 -29.46 -27.09
C LYS A 168 24.89 -30.26 -25.79
N VAL A 169 23.76 -30.17 -25.11
CA VAL A 169 23.44 -30.99 -23.94
C VAL A 169 22.19 -31.80 -24.30
N GLY A 170 22.40 -33.07 -24.65
CA GLY A 170 21.34 -33.91 -25.22
C GLY A 170 20.81 -33.37 -26.53
N SER A 171 19.49 -33.18 -26.63
CA SER A 171 18.81 -32.61 -27.81
C SER A 171 18.76 -31.08 -27.85
N LYS A 172 19.20 -30.38 -26.78
CA LYS A 172 19.14 -28.91 -26.69
C LYS A 172 20.52 -28.28 -26.89
N THR A 173 20.55 -27.23 -27.70
CA THR A 173 21.74 -26.36 -27.87
C THR A 173 21.66 -25.23 -26.85
N LEU A 174 22.57 -25.21 -25.89
CA LEU A 174 22.70 -24.14 -24.90
C LEU A 174 23.76 -23.14 -25.38
N LEU A 175 23.49 -21.85 -25.16
CA LEU A 175 24.38 -20.75 -25.53
C LEU A 175 25.02 -20.18 -24.28
N PHE A 176 26.32 -19.91 -24.33
CA PHE A 176 27.12 -19.43 -23.21
C PHE A 176 27.90 -18.18 -23.58
N CYS A 177 27.86 -17.20 -22.68
CA CYS A 177 28.69 -16.01 -22.75
C CYS A 177 30.15 -16.36 -22.41
N ASN A 178 31.08 -15.54 -22.87
CA ASN A 178 32.50 -15.67 -22.52
C ASN A 178 32.81 -15.53 -21.00
N CYS A 179 31.85 -15.09 -20.18
CA CYS A 179 31.95 -15.06 -18.71
C CYS A 179 31.56 -16.39 -18.03
N GLY A 180 31.20 -17.40 -18.83
CA GLY A 180 30.69 -18.70 -18.37
C GLY A 180 29.21 -18.71 -17.99
N GLY A 181 28.48 -17.60 -18.14
CA GLY A 181 27.04 -17.54 -17.90
C GLY A 181 26.21 -18.03 -19.08
N GLN A 182 25.03 -18.58 -18.82
CA GLN A 182 24.09 -19.01 -19.86
C GLN A 182 23.39 -17.80 -20.50
N CYS A 183 23.33 -17.78 -21.83
CA CYS A 183 22.61 -16.79 -22.61
C CYS A 183 21.23 -17.33 -22.97
N SER A 184 20.21 -16.48 -22.84
CA SER A 184 18.85 -16.76 -23.31
C SER A 184 18.39 -15.61 -24.21
N SER A 185 17.42 -15.89 -25.08
CA SER A 185 16.87 -14.88 -25.97
C SER A 185 16.30 -13.70 -25.19
N ILE A 186 16.55 -12.49 -25.67
CA ILE A 186 15.96 -11.27 -25.10
C ILE A 186 14.44 -11.32 -25.22
N SER A 187 13.90 -11.86 -26.33
CA SER A 187 12.44 -12.07 -26.49
C SER A 187 11.89 -13.01 -25.42
N ASP A 188 12.58 -14.10 -25.14
CA ASP A 188 12.11 -15.13 -24.21
C ASP A 188 12.26 -14.64 -22.76
N GLN A 189 13.32 -13.88 -22.45
CA GLN A 189 13.46 -13.21 -21.15
C GLN A 189 12.36 -12.17 -20.94
N ARG A 190 12.01 -11.39 -21.97
CA ARG A 190 10.89 -10.43 -21.91
C ARG A 190 9.56 -11.16 -21.72
N ALA A 191 9.30 -12.22 -22.50
CA ALA A 191 8.10 -13.04 -22.36
C ALA A 191 8.01 -13.71 -20.99
N ALA A 192 9.11 -14.25 -20.47
CA ALA A 192 9.18 -14.84 -19.13
C ALA A 192 9.05 -13.80 -18.01
N ALA A 193 9.58 -12.59 -18.20
CA ALA A 193 9.40 -11.48 -17.27
C ALA A 193 7.94 -11.00 -17.24
N VAL A 194 7.28 -10.90 -18.40
CA VAL A 194 5.85 -10.56 -18.51
C VAL A 194 4.99 -11.67 -17.91
N ALA A 195 5.28 -12.94 -18.20
CA ALA A 195 4.58 -14.08 -17.62
C ALA A 195 4.80 -14.18 -16.10
N GLY A 196 6.02 -13.92 -15.64
CA GLY A 196 6.37 -13.84 -14.21
C GLY A 196 5.66 -12.68 -13.51
N ALA A 197 5.54 -11.52 -14.17
CA ALA A 197 4.78 -10.38 -13.66
C ALA A 197 3.28 -10.67 -13.58
N ALA A 198 2.70 -11.32 -14.60
CA ALA A 198 1.31 -11.75 -14.60
C ALA A 198 1.03 -12.82 -13.52
N ALA A 199 1.95 -13.77 -13.32
CA ALA A 199 1.86 -14.76 -12.26
C ALA A 199 2.00 -14.14 -10.86
N ALA A 200 2.90 -13.16 -10.70
CA ALA A 200 3.04 -12.38 -9.47
C ALA A 200 1.78 -11.54 -9.19
N GLU A 201 1.18 -10.96 -10.22
CA GLU A 201 -0.07 -10.21 -10.16
C GLU A 201 -1.24 -11.09 -9.69
N GLN A 202 -1.40 -12.27 -10.30
CA GLN A 202 -2.42 -13.23 -9.89
C GLN A 202 -2.19 -13.78 -8.48
N SER A 203 -0.93 -13.97 -8.07
CA SER A 203 -0.60 -14.38 -6.70
C SER A 203 -0.90 -13.29 -5.65
N THR A 204 -0.72 -12.03 -6.01
CA THR A 204 -0.92 -10.89 -5.10
C THR A 204 -2.41 -10.70 -4.81
N TYR A 205 -3.27 -10.74 -5.84
CA TYR A 205 -4.73 -10.66 -5.62
C TYR A 205 -5.32 -11.96 -5.07
N GLY A 206 -4.73 -13.12 -5.40
CA GLY A 206 -5.11 -14.40 -4.78
C GLY A 206 -4.94 -14.41 -3.25
N SER A 207 -3.99 -13.62 -2.73
CA SER A 207 -3.83 -13.42 -1.28
C SER A 207 -4.99 -12.63 -0.65
N ALA A 208 -5.70 -11.79 -1.42
CA ALA A 208 -6.82 -11.00 -0.92
C ALA A 208 -8.03 -11.85 -0.54
N LEU A 209 -8.27 -12.97 -1.24
CA LEU A 209 -9.34 -13.92 -0.87
C LEU A 209 -9.07 -14.61 0.48
N LYS A 210 -7.80 -14.82 0.82
CA LYS A 210 -7.41 -15.41 2.10
C LYS A 210 -7.32 -14.38 3.23
N TYR A 211 -7.35 -13.08 2.89
CA TYR A 211 -7.13 -11.99 3.83
C TYR A 211 -8.11 -12.00 5.01
N PRO A 212 -9.43 -12.19 4.84
CA PRO A 212 -10.38 -12.21 5.96
C PRO A 212 -10.20 -13.40 6.91
N PHE A 213 -9.39 -14.41 6.55
CA PHE A 213 -9.15 -15.59 7.38
C PHE A 213 -7.79 -15.59 8.08
N LYS A 214 -7.00 -14.53 7.91
CA LYS A 214 -5.70 -14.41 8.60
C LYS A 214 -5.89 -13.99 10.06
N ARG A 215 -5.04 -14.54 10.95
CA ARG A 215 -5.04 -14.25 12.40
C ARG A 215 -6.46 -14.36 13.00
N ASP A 216 -6.96 -13.28 13.61
CA ASP A 216 -8.28 -13.20 14.23
C ASP A 216 -9.40 -12.88 13.24
N GLY A 217 -9.11 -12.85 11.93
CA GLY A 217 -10.05 -12.47 10.88
C GLY A 217 -11.34 -13.30 10.86
N LEU A 218 -11.28 -14.60 11.19
CA LEU A 218 -12.50 -15.42 11.29
C LEU A 218 -13.44 -14.94 12.41
N ILE A 219 -12.88 -14.49 13.54
CA ILE A 219 -13.64 -13.94 14.66
C ILE A 219 -14.24 -12.59 14.24
N LEU A 220 -13.47 -11.73 13.57
CA LEU A 220 -13.97 -10.48 12.99
C LEU A 220 -15.13 -10.75 12.02
N LEU A 221 -15.02 -11.78 11.19
CA LEU A 221 -16.05 -12.15 10.21
C LEU A 221 -17.35 -12.64 10.88
N ALA A 222 -17.21 -13.48 11.91
CA ALA A 222 -18.35 -13.98 12.69
C ALA A 222 -19.04 -12.83 13.46
N LEU A 223 -18.28 -11.97 14.12
CA LEU A 223 -18.81 -10.80 14.83
C LEU A 223 -19.45 -9.80 13.87
N GLY A 224 -18.88 -9.60 12.68
CA GLY A 224 -19.45 -8.77 11.63
C GLY A 224 -20.81 -9.31 11.15
N ALA A 225 -20.95 -10.63 10.99
CA ALA A 225 -22.24 -11.24 10.64
C ALA A 225 -23.31 -11.02 11.73
N VAL A 226 -22.93 -11.15 13.01
CA VAL A 226 -23.82 -10.84 14.14
C VAL A 226 -24.18 -9.36 14.17
N PHE A 227 -23.21 -8.47 13.92
CA PHE A 227 -23.43 -7.04 13.84
C PHE A 227 -24.42 -6.66 12.73
N PHE A 228 -24.29 -7.24 11.53
CA PHE A 228 -25.25 -7.06 10.45
C PHE A 228 -26.66 -7.55 10.81
N LEU A 229 -26.78 -8.72 11.46
CA LEU A 229 -28.06 -9.22 11.96
C LEU A 229 -28.70 -8.24 12.96
N VAL A 230 -27.91 -7.68 13.87
CA VAL A 230 -28.40 -6.66 14.83
C VAL A 230 -28.84 -5.40 14.09
N LEU A 231 -28.08 -4.92 13.11
CA LEU A 231 -28.49 -3.77 12.29
C LEU A 231 -29.80 -4.03 11.55
N GLU A 232 -29.97 -5.23 10.97
CA GLU A 232 -31.19 -5.62 10.27
C GLU A 232 -32.40 -5.68 11.22
N LEU A 233 -32.22 -6.28 12.40
CA LEU A 233 -33.24 -6.30 13.45
C LEU A 233 -33.64 -4.88 13.91
N LEU A 234 -32.67 -3.98 14.06
CA LEU A 234 -32.93 -2.58 14.41
C LEU A 234 -33.67 -1.82 13.30
N GLN A 235 -33.57 -2.26 12.05
CA GLN A 235 -34.32 -1.69 10.93
C GLN A 235 -35.79 -2.12 10.88
N LEU A 236 -36.19 -3.16 11.61
CA LEU A 236 -37.59 -3.59 11.73
C LEU A 236 -38.44 -2.63 12.58
N PHE A 237 -37.81 -1.77 13.38
CA PHE A 237 -38.53 -0.76 14.15
C PHE A 237 -39.18 0.28 13.21
N PRO A 238 -40.43 0.70 13.49
CA PRO A 238 -41.13 1.69 12.68
C PRO A 238 -40.35 3.02 12.64
N VAL A 239 -40.58 3.80 11.58
CA VAL A 239 -39.84 5.03 11.24
C VAL A 239 -39.63 5.91 12.47
N GLY A 240 -38.36 6.19 12.81
CA GLY A 240 -38.02 6.97 14.01
C GLY A 240 -36.52 7.24 14.13
N LEU A 241 -36.15 8.06 15.12
CA LEU A 241 -34.77 8.50 15.39
C LEU A 241 -33.83 7.31 15.62
N VAL A 242 -34.30 6.25 16.28
CA VAL A 242 -33.52 5.03 16.55
C VAL A 242 -33.11 4.32 15.25
N ARG A 243 -34.04 4.19 14.28
CA ARG A 243 -33.76 3.54 13.00
C ARG A 243 -32.70 4.29 12.20
N TRP A 244 -32.81 5.63 12.15
CA TRP A 244 -31.83 6.48 11.49
C TRP A 244 -30.48 6.48 12.21
N ALA A 245 -30.47 6.49 13.54
CA ALA A 245 -29.25 6.38 14.32
C ALA A 245 -28.56 5.02 14.06
N ALA A 246 -29.28 3.91 14.11
CA ALA A 246 -28.72 2.58 13.80
C ALA A 246 -28.13 2.52 12.38
N PHE A 247 -28.80 3.15 11.41
CA PHE A 247 -28.28 3.25 10.04
C PHE A 247 -26.98 4.08 9.97
N ILE A 248 -26.99 5.31 10.48
CA ILE A 248 -25.82 6.21 10.41
C ILE A 248 -24.63 5.61 11.16
N PHE A 249 -24.85 5.21 12.41
CA PHE A 249 -23.75 4.71 13.25
C PHE A 249 -23.29 3.32 12.81
N GLY A 250 -24.21 2.45 12.40
CA GLY A 250 -23.88 1.10 11.96
C GLY A 250 -23.04 1.08 10.68
N TYR A 251 -23.52 1.78 9.64
CA TYR A 251 -22.80 1.86 8.37
C TYR A 251 -21.57 2.77 8.47
N GLY A 252 -21.58 3.81 9.31
CA GLY A 252 -20.40 4.62 9.61
C GLY A 252 -19.30 3.80 10.26
N TYR A 253 -19.64 3.00 11.27
CA TYR A 253 -18.70 2.10 11.96
C TYR A 253 -18.05 1.13 10.98
N LEU A 254 -18.89 0.48 10.16
CA LEU A 254 -18.43 -0.46 9.15
C LEU A 254 -17.50 0.23 8.13
N PHE A 255 -17.90 1.40 7.64
CA PHE A 255 -17.11 2.11 6.64
C PHE A 255 -15.79 2.63 7.20
N GLY A 256 -15.74 3.08 8.45
CA GLY A 256 -14.50 3.43 9.14
C GLY A 256 -13.54 2.22 9.23
N TYR A 257 -14.05 1.04 9.57
CA TYR A 257 -13.26 -0.19 9.52
C TYR A 257 -12.76 -0.52 8.10
N MET A 258 -13.59 -0.34 7.08
CA MET A 258 -13.18 -0.50 5.69
C MET A 258 -12.06 0.47 5.29
N GLN A 259 -12.11 1.72 5.75
CA GLN A 259 -11.05 2.71 5.55
C GLN A 259 -9.73 2.27 6.19
N GLN A 260 -9.77 1.70 7.40
CA GLN A 260 -8.59 1.13 8.05
C GLN A 260 -7.99 -0.02 7.23
N ILE A 261 -8.81 -0.91 6.67
CA ILE A 261 -8.31 -1.99 5.80
C ILE A 261 -7.57 -1.43 4.59
N VAL A 262 -8.15 -0.45 3.88
CA VAL A 262 -7.52 0.14 2.69
C VAL A 262 -6.21 0.85 3.09
N SER A 263 -6.23 1.62 4.18
CA SER A 263 -5.05 2.34 4.68
C SER A 263 -3.94 1.39 5.11
N ALA A 264 -4.21 0.40 5.98
CA ALA A 264 -3.25 -0.60 6.42
C ALA A 264 -2.64 -1.35 5.22
N THR A 265 -3.48 -1.74 4.27
CA THR A 265 -3.03 -2.39 3.03
C THR A 265 -2.11 -1.48 2.21
N ALA A 266 -2.44 -0.20 2.08
CA ALA A 266 -1.65 0.79 1.35
C ALA A 266 -0.25 0.97 1.97
N HIS A 267 -0.15 0.89 3.30
CA HIS A 267 1.09 0.98 4.06
C HIS A 267 1.93 -0.30 4.06
N GLY A 268 1.39 -1.41 3.55
CA GLY A 268 2.13 -2.66 3.43
C GLY A 268 1.80 -3.71 4.48
N GLU A 269 0.82 -3.46 5.36
CA GLU A 269 0.39 -4.43 6.35
C GLU A 269 -0.38 -5.56 5.67
N ASP A 270 -0.07 -6.81 6.01
CA ASP A 270 -0.63 -7.99 5.33
C ASP A 270 -1.72 -8.73 6.12
N ASP A 271 -1.98 -8.29 7.34
CA ASP A 271 -2.97 -8.86 8.25
C ASP A 271 -4.18 -7.92 8.40
N PRO A 272 -5.37 -8.45 8.70
CA PRO A 272 -6.55 -7.62 8.97
C PRO A 272 -6.35 -6.80 10.25
N PRO A 273 -6.72 -5.51 10.26
CA PRO A 273 -6.73 -4.72 11.48
C PRO A 273 -7.76 -5.28 12.47
N GLY A 274 -7.57 -4.99 13.76
CA GLY A 274 -8.57 -5.30 14.78
C GLY A 274 -9.84 -4.46 14.60
N TRP A 275 -10.87 -4.76 15.41
CA TRP A 275 -12.05 -3.89 15.46
C TRP A 275 -11.65 -2.48 15.89
N PRO A 276 -12.18 -1.43 15.24
CA PRO A 276 -11.88 -0.06 15.62
C PRO A 276 -12.37 0.24 17.03
N ASP A 277 -11.51 0.88 17.82
CA ASP A 277 -11.91 1.59 19.03
C ASP A 277 -12.23 3.02 18.63
N PHE A 278 -13.45 3.47 18.92
CA PHE A 278 -13.93 4.79 18.52
C PHE A 278 -14.30 5.59 19.76
N SER A 279 -13.45 6.56 20.06
CA SER A 279 -13.63 7.48 21.18
C SER A 279 -14.39 8.73 20.77
N ASP A 280 -14.26 9.17 19.51
CA ASP A 280 -14.95 10.34 18.98
C ASP A 280 -15.94 9.91 17.89
N TYR A 281 -17.18 9.61 18.28
CA TYR A 281 -18.22 9.18 17.35
C TYR A 281 -18.46 10.16 16.17
N GLY A 282 -18.14 11.44 16.33
CA GLY A 282 -18.27 12.42 15.26
C GLY A 282 -17.27 12.17 14.13
N GLN A 283 -15.99 12.14 14.49
CA GLN A 283 -14.90 11.94 13.53
C GLN A 283 -14.75 10.49 13.10
N ASP A 284 -15.01 9.55 14.00
CA ASP A 284 -14.72 8.14 13.78
C ASP A 284 -15.86 7.36 13.10
N ILE A 285 -17.10 7.87 13.21
CA ILE A 285 -18.29 7.18 12.69
C ILE A 285 -19.07 8.07 11.73
N VAL A 286 -19.47 9.27 12.18
CA VAL A 286 -20.33 10.16 11.38
C VAL A 286 -19.59 10.67 10.15
N HIS A 287 -18.32 11.07 10.28
CA HIS A 287 -17.54 11.55 9.15
C HIS A 287 -17.34 10.48 8.06
N PRO A 288 -16.85 9.26 8.35
CA PRO A 288 -16.79 8.17 7.37
C PRO A 288 -18.16 7.87 6.75
N PHE A 289 -19.25 7.87 7.53
CA PHE A 289 -20.59 7.69 6.98
C PHE A 289 -20.95 8.77 5.95
N LEU A 290 -20.68 10.04 6.24
CA LEU A 290 -20.94 11.15 5.32
C LEU A 290 -20.10 11.02 4.04
N LEU A 291 -18.84 10.61 4.15
CA LEU A 291 -17.97 10.33 3.01
C LEU A 291 -18.55 9.22 2.10
N LEU A 292 -18.99 8.10 2.69
CA LEU A 292 -19.64 7.02 1.95
C LEU A 292 -20.95 7.50 1.30
N ALA A 293 -21.80 8.17 2.08
CA ALA A 293 -23.09 8.67 1.62
C ALA A 293 -22.92 9.67 0.46
N GLY A 294 -21.99 10.61 0.58
CA GLY A 294 -21.68 11.56 -0.49
C GLY A 294 -21.13 10.86 -1.74
N THR A 295 -20.27 9.86 -1.58
CA THR A 295 -19.76 9.04 -2.71
C THR A 295 -20.91 8.33 -3.43
N VAL A 296 -21.81 7.67 -2.69
CA VAL A 296 -22.99 6.98 -3.25
C VAL A 296 -23.93 7.98 -3.93
N VAL A 297 -24.21 9.11 -3.29
CA VAL A 297 -25.08 10.16 -3.86
C VAL A 297 -24.50 10.68 -5.17
N VAL A 298 -23.22 11.05 -5.20
CA VAL A 298 -22.61 11.62 -6.42
C VAL A 298 -22.53 10.59 -7.55
N THR A 299 -22.20 9.33 -7.23
CA THR A 299 -21.99 8.31 -8.25
C THR A 299 -23.28 7.62 -8.69
N ILE A 300 -24.19 7.28 -7.78
CA ILE A 300 -25.34 6.39 -8.06
C ILE A 300 -26.65 7.17 -8.25
N LEU A 301 -26.86 8.28 -7.53
CA LEU A 301 -28.14 9.01 -7.57
C LEU A 301 -28.53 9.48 -8.99
N PRO A 302 -27.63 10.04 -9.83
CA PRO A 302 -28.00 10.47 -11.18
C PRO A 302 -28.52 9.32 -12.04
N ALA A 303 -27.93 8.13 -11.93
CA ALA A 303 -28.36 6.94 -12.65
C ALA A 303 -29.75 6.47 -12.17
N ALA A 304 -29.98 6.47 -10.85
CA ALA A 304 -31.27 6.10 -10.26
C ALA A 304 -32.39 7.06 -10.67
N LEU A 305 -32.13 8.38 -10.62
CA LEU A 305 -33.11 9.39 -11.04
C LEU A 305 -33.42 9.28 -12.54
N ALA A 306 -32.41 9.06 -13.38
CA ALA A 306 -32.64 8.86 -14.81
C ALA A 306 -33.46 7.58 -15.10
N PHE A 307 -33.20 6.50 -14.37
CA PHE A 307 -33.96 5.25 -14.49
C PHE A 307 -35.45 5.43 -14.14
N ILE A 308 -35.73 6.15 -13.05
CA ILE A 308 -37.08 6.32 -12.51
C ILE A 308 -37.87 7.38 -13.28
N PHE A 309 -37.25 8.52 -13.62
CA PHE A 309 -37.97 9.70 -14.11
C PHE A 309 -37.77 10.00 -15.59
N ILE A 310 -36.74 9.44 -16.25
CA ILE A 310 -36.41 9.77 -17.65
C ILE A 310 -36.64 8.56 -18.57
N SER A 311 -35.79 7.54 -18.46
CA SER A 311 -35.95 6.29 -19.20
C SER A 311 -35.13 5.16 -18.58
N PRO A 312 -35.62 3.90 -18.60
CA PRO A 312 -34.87 2.75 -18.11
C PRO A 312 -33.52 2.57 -18.82
N LEU A 313 -33.47 2.78 -20.14
CA LEU A 313 -32.25 2.63 -20.93
C LEU A 313 -31.16 3.63 -20.50
N LEU A 314 -31.51 4.92 -20.35
CA LEU A 314 -30.57 5.93 -19.89
C LEU A 314 -30.10 5.64 -18.47
N GLY A 315 -31.02 5.22 -17.59
CA GLY A 315 -30.68 4.81 -16.22
C GLY A 315 -29.68 3.65 -16.18
N LEU A 316 -29.85 2.63 -17.03
CA LEU A 316 -28.92 1.51 -17.13
C LEU A 316 -27.55 1.92 -17.67
N LEU A 317 -27.51 2.77 -18.71
CA LEU A 317 -26.26 3.30 -19.28
C LEU A 317 -25.49 4.12 -18.23
N LEU A 318 -26.18 5.02 -17.54
CA LEU A 318 -25.58 5.80 -16.46
C LEU A 318 -25.16 4.89 -15.30
N GLY A 319 -25.95 3.88 -14.95
CA GLY A 319 -25.61 2.92 -13.91
C GLY A 319 -24.33 2.13 -14.22
N ALA A 320 -24.12 1.74 -15.47
CA ALA A 320 -22.87 1.12 -15.91
C ALA A 320 -21.67 2.07 -15.77
N ILE A 321 -21.84 3.35 -16.10
CA ILE A 321 -20.83 4.39 -15.88
C ILE A 321 -20.56 4.57 -14.39
N SER A 322 -21.61 4.65 -13.55
CA SER A 322 -21.51 4.76 -12.10
C SER A 322 -20.72 3.59 -11.50
N ALA A 323 -21.02 2.36 -11.91
CA ALA A 323 -20.30 1.17 -11.46
C ALA A 323 -18.82 1.21 -11.87
N ALA A 324 -18.51 1.77 -13.05
CA ALA A 324 -17.14 1.96 -13.50
C ALA A 324 -16.42 3.12 -12.80
N LEU A 325 -17.11 4.13 -12.26
CA LEU A 325 -16.50 5.26 -11.53
C LEU A 325 -16.38 5.01 -10.03
N PHE A 326 -17.29 4.20 -9.48
CA PHE A 326 -17.42 3.98 -8.04
C PHE A 326 -16.13 3.49 -7.36
N PRO A 327 -15.37 2.50 -7.89
CA PRO A 327 -14.12 2.06 -7.27
C PRO A 327 -13.12 3.20 -7.07
N MET A 328 -12.94 4.05 -8.09
CA MET A 328 -12.00 5.16 -8.02
C MET A 328 -12.50 6.28 -7.11
N ALA A 329 -13.81 6.56 -7.16
CA ALA A 329 -14.45 7.54 -6.29
C ALA A 329 -14.29 7.15 -4.81
N LEU A 330 -14.58 5.89 -4.51
CA LEU A 330 -14.43 5.32 -3.18
C LEU A 330 -12.98 5.40 -2.70
N LEU A 331 -12.03 4.96 -3.53
CA LEU A 331 -10.61 4.99 -3.17
C LEU A 331 -10.09 6.43 -2.97
N GLY A 332 -10.50 7.37 -3.82
CA GLY A 332 -10.11 8.77 -3.72
C GLY A 332 -10.63 9.42 -2.44
N VAL A 333 -11.87 9.13 -2.05
CA VAL A 333 -12.46 9.62 -0.81
C VAL A 333 -11.81 8.98 0.42
N LEU A 334 -11.57 7.66 0.40
CA LEU A 334 -10.92 6.93 1.49
C LEU A 334 -9.48 7.40 1.76
N MET A 335 -8.73 7.78 0.72
CA MET A 335 -7.34 8.21 0.85
C MET A 335 -7.18 9.71 1.10
N GLY A 336 -8.02 10.55 0.49
CA GLY A 336 -7.92 12.00 0.64
C GLY A 336 -8.81 12.59 1.72
N ASP A 337 -9.63 11.77 2.39
CA ASP A 337 -10.50 12.16 3.50
C ASP A 337 -11.38 13.39 3.17
N SER A 338 -11.78 13.52 1.91
CA SER A 338 -12.43 14.72 1.38
C SER A 338 -13.26 14.45 0.14
N PHE A 339 -14.36 15.20 -0.01
CA PHE A 339 -15.19 15.20 -1.20
C PHE A 339 -14.52 15.84 -2.43
N ALA A 340 -13.40 16.55 -2.27
CA ALA A 340 -12.68 17.15 -3.40
C ALA A 340 -12.29 16.10 -4.46
N ASN A 341 -12.06 14.86 -4.04
CA ASN A 341 -11.70 13.74 -4.89
C ASN A 341 -12.89 13.11 -5.64
N LEU A 342 -14.12 13.56 -5.41
CA LEU A 342 -15.30 13.15 -6.18
C LEU A 342 -15.49 13.94 -7.48
N ASN A 343 -14.59 14.88 -7.80
CA ASN A 343 -14.65 15.60 -9.07
C ASN A 343 -14.55 14.62 -10.25
N PRO A 344 -15.55 14.57 -11.16
CA PRO A 344 -15.57 13.60 -12.26
C PRO A 344 -14.36 13.73 -13.18
N LEU A 345 -13.81 14.93 -13.35
CA LEU A 345 -12.59 15.13 -14.16
C LEU A 345 -11.35 14.56 -13.47
N PHE A 346 -11.26 14.69 -12.15
CA PHE A 346 -10.18 14.09 -11.37
C PHE A 346 -10.23 12.55 -11.44
N LEU A 347 -11.44 11.99 -11.28
CA LEU A 347 -11.66 10.54 -11.37
C LEU A 347 -11.32 10.02 -12.76
N LEU A 348 -11.81 10.68 -13.81
CA LEU A 348 -11.54 10.28 -15.19
C LEU A 348 -10.05 10.33 -15.51
N ASN A 349 -9.36 11.41 -15.12
CA ASN A 349 -7.92 11.52 -15.32
C ASN A 349 -7.14 10.43 -14.56
N SER A 350 -7.57 10.11 -13.34
CA SER A 350 -6.94 9.06 -12.55
C SER A 350 -7.15 7.67 -13.15
N ILE A 351 -8.34 7.40 -13.71
CA ILE A 351 -8.64 6.14 -14.41
C ILE A 351 -7.82 6.01 -15.70
N LEU A 352 -7.72 7.08 -16.49
CA LEU A 352 -6.97 7.10 -17.75
C LEU A 352 -5.46 6.87 -17.58
N LYS A 353 -4.90 7.17 -16.40
CA LYS A 353 -3.50 6.88 -16.08
C LYS A 353 -3.23 5.39 -15.87
N VAL A 354 -4.22 4.60 -15.47
CA VAL A 354 -4.05 3.18 -15.09
C VAL A 354 -5.20 2.29 -15.60
N PRO A 355 -5.50 2.29 -16.91
CA PRO A 355 -6.72 1.66 -17.44
C PRO A 355 -6.74 0.13 -17.26
N GLY A 356 -5.59 -0.55 -17.44
CA GLY A 356 -5.51 -2.01 -17.36
C GLY A 356 -5.73 -2.54 -15.93
N SER A 357 -5.00 -2.00 -14.95
CA SER A 357 -5.15 -2.40 -13.56
C SER A 357 -6.50 -1.98 -12.97
N TYR A 358 -7.05 -0.86 -13.43
CA TYR A 358 -8.37 -0.40 -13.01
C TYR A 358 -9.51 -1.27 -13.57
N ALA A 359 -9.44 -1.65 -14.85
CA ALA A 359 -10.41 -2.58 -15.45
C ALA A 359 -10.47 -3.90 -14.69
N PHE A 360 -9.32 -4.42 -14.23
CA PHE A 360 -9.26 -5.58 -13.36
C PHE A 360 -9.96 -5.34 -12.01
N ALA A 361 -9.72 -4.20 -11.34
CA ALA A 361 -10.40 -3.87 -10.09
C ALA A 361 -11.94 -3.77 -10.25
N CYS A 362 -12.41 -3.19 -11.35
CA CYS A 362 -13.84 -3.16 -11.71
C CYS A 362 -14.40 -4.56 -11.97
N PHE A 363 -13.67 -5.40 -12.70
CA PHE A 363 -14.06 -6.79 -12.94
C PHE A 363 -14.18 -7.57 -11.63
N VAL A 364 -13.22 -7.42 -10.72
CA VAL A 364 -13.28 -8.04 -9.40
C VAL A 364 -14.51 -7.54 -8.62
N LEU A 365 -14.77 -6.22 -8.59
CA LEU A 365 -15.98 -5.70 -7.96
C LEU A 365 -17.26 -6.36 -8.52
N LEU A 366 -17.37 -6.42 -9.85
CA LEU A 366 -18.53 -7.02 -10.52
C LEU A 366 -18.68 -8.51 -10.17
N CYS A 367 -17.59 -9.28 -10.17
CA CYS A 367 -17.60 -10.68 -9.75
C CYS A 367 -18.03 -10.85 -8.29
N LEU A 368 -17.51 -10.01 -7.38
CA LEU A 368 -17.87 -10.05 -5.97
C LEU A 368 -19.34 -9.68 -5.75
N MET A 369 -19.85 -8.67 -6.44
CA MET A 369 -21.26 -8.26 -6.35
C MET A 369 -22.21 -9.33 -6.91
N THR A 370 -21.88 -9.92 -8.07
CA THR A 370 -22.70 -10.99 -8.66
C THR A 370 -22.71 -12.24 -7.78
N LEU A 371 -21.56 -12.64 -7.23
CA LEU A 371 -21.47 -13.77 -6.31
C LEU A 371 -22.22 -13.48 -5.00
N SER A 372 -22.08 -12.28 -4.44
CA SER A 372 -22.85 -11.84 -3.25
C SER A 372 -24.36 -11.94 -3.50
N GLY A 373 -24.84 -11.41 -4.64
CA GLY A 373 -26.25 -11.47 -5.01
C GLY A 373 -26.75 -12.90 -5.21
N ALA A 374 -25.95 -13.77 -5.84
CA ALA A 374 -26.30 -15.17 -6.01
C ALA A 374 -26.44 -15.92 -4.68
N VAL A 375 -25.54 -15.67 -3.73
CA VAL A 375 -25.61 -16.28 -2.39
C VAL A 375 -26.81 -15.75 -1.59
N GLN A 376 -27.07 -14.45 -1.64
CA GLN A 376 -28.26 -13.85 -1.01
C GLN A 376 -29.55 -14.41 -1.60
N PHE A 377 -29.61 -14.54 -2.92
CA PHE A 377 -30.73 -15.19 -3.60
C PHE A 377 -30.89 -16.65 -3.17
N ALA A 378 -29.81 -17.41 -3.03
CA ALA A 378 -29.89 -18.79 -2.54
C ALA A 378 -30.35 -18.86 -1.07
N ALA A 379 -29.89 -17.93 -0.23
CA ALA A 379 -30.21 -17.87 1.18
C ALA A 379 -31.72 -17.68 1.45
N GLN A 380 -32.46 -17.04 0.55
CA GLN A 380 -33.90 -16.83 0.69
C GLN A 380 -34.73 -18.14 0.71
N PHE A 381 -34.17 -19.24 0.19
CA PHE A 381 -34.84 -20.55 0.17
C PHE A 381 -34.62 -21.35 1.45
N VAL A 382 -33.86 -20.84 2.41
CA VAL A 382 -33.63 -21.49 3.70
C VAL A 382 -34.82 -21.19 4.62
N PRO A 383 -35.62 -22.19 5.04
CA PRO A 383 -36.87 -21.97 5.78
C PRO A 383 -36.66 -21.69 7.28
N VAL A 384 -35.47 -21.25 7.68
CA VAL A 384 -35.12 -21.00 9.08
C VAL A 384 -35.03 -19.50 9.30
N PRO A 385 -35.75 -18.91 10.27
CA PRO A 385 -35.70 -17.47 10.53
C PRO A 385 -34.27 -17.04 10.91
N PHE A 386 -33.90 -15.82 10.53
CA PHE A 386 -32.58 -15.20 10.78
C PHE A 386 -31.37 -15.86 10.11
N VAL A 387 -31.44 -17.12 9.71
CA VAL A 387 -30.35 -17.80 8.98
C VAL A 387 -30.04 -17.10 7.64
N PRO A 388 -31.02 -16.71 6.81
CA PRO A 388 -30.75 -15.95 5.59
C PRO A 388 -30.02 -14.64 5.86
N ALA A 389 -30.42 -13.90 6.89
CA ALA A 389 -29.80 -12.64 7.32
C ALA A 389 -28.35 -12.85 7.79
N LEU A 390 -28.09 -13.90 8.57
CA LEU A 390 -26.75 -14.22 9.06
C LEU A 390 -25.81 -14.64 7.92
N ILE A 391 -26.31 -15.45 6.97
CA ILE A 391 -25.58 -15.80 5.74
C ILE A 391 -25.30 -14.54 4.92
N ALA A 392 -26.30 -13.69 4.71
CA ALA A 392 -26.16 -12.45 3.95
C ALA A 392 -25.15 -11.50 4.59
N GLY A 393 -25.23 -11.28 5.91
CA GLY A 393 -24.29 -10.45 6.66
C GLY A 393 -22.86 -10.96 6.59
N PHE A 394 -22.66 -12.28 6.78
CA PHE A 394 -21.34 -12.91 6.64
C PHE A 394 -20.75 -12.73 5.24
N VAL A 395 -21.54 -13.01 4.21
CA VAL A 395 -21.12 -12.98 2.81
C VAL A 395 -20.83 -11.55 2.36
N SER A 396 -21.71 -10.61 2.70
CA SER A 396 -21.51 -9.19 2.41
C SER A 396 -20.26 -8.66 3.11
N PHE A 397 -20.09 -8.93 4.40
CA PHE A 397 -18.90 -8.48 5.12
C PHE A 397 -17.60 -9.09 4.56
N TYR A 398 -17.62 -10.38 4.22
CA TYR A 398 -16.50 -11.06 3.58
C TYR A 398 -16.12 -10.40 2.25
N PHE A 399 -17.08 -10.24 1.34
CA PHE A 399 -16.80 -9.67 0.01
C PHE A 399 -16.42 -8.20 0.06
N THR A 400 -17.02 -7.40 0.94
CA THR A 400 -16.60 -6.01 1.14
C THR A 400 -15.16 -5.97 1.67
N THR A 401 -14.79 -6.80 2.64
CA THR A 401 -13.41 -6.86 3.17
C THR A 401 -12.40 -7.24 2.07
N VAL A 402 -12.72 -8.26 1.27
CA VAL A 402 -11.89 -8.66 0.11
C VAL A 402 -11.75 -7.50 -0.87
N TYR A 403 -12.86 -6.81 -1.17
CA TYR A 403 -12.85 -5.70 -2.10
C TYR A 403 -12.00 -4.52 -1.61
N MET A 404 -12.11 -4.14 -0.33
CA MET A 404 -11.27 -3.09 0.27
C MET A 404 -9.79 -3.48 0.24
N ARG A 405 -9.47 -4.76 0.51
CA ARG A 405 -8.11 -5.26 0.38
C ARG A 405 -7.59 -5.13 -1.05
N VAL A 406 -8.40 -5.47 -2.06
CA VAL A 406 -8.05 -5.33 -3.48
C VAL A 406 -7.82 -3.85 -3.85
N LEU A 407 -8.67 -2.94 -3.38
CA LEU A 407 -8.49 -1.49 -3.59
C LEU A 407 -7.20 -0.96 -2.95
N GLY A 408 -6.88 -1.39 -1.73
CA GLY A 408 -5.64 -1.01 -1.07
C GLY A 408 -4.40 -1.52 -1.82
N LEU A 409 -4.44 -2.76 -2.31
CA LEU A 409 -3.35 -3.33 -3.13
C LEU A 409 -3.21 -2.60 -4.47
N PHE A 410 -4.34 -2.26 -5.10
CA PHE A 410 -4.38 -1.45 -6.31
C PHE A 410 -3.74 -0.08 -6.08
N TYR A 411 -4.12 0.62 -5.02
CA TYR A 411 -3.53 1.92 -4.67
C TYR A 411 -2.03 1.80 -4.40
N ARG A 412 -1.60 0.85 -3.55
CA ARG A 412 -0.19 0.63 -3.20
C ARG A 412 0.69 0.46 -4.45
N ARG A 413 0.20 -0.28 -5.45
CA ARG A 413 0.91 -0.53 -6.71
C ARG A 413 0.97 0.71 -7.61
N ASN A 414 -0.14 1.46 -7.69
CA ASN A 414 -0.28 2.56 -8.64
C ASN A 414 -0.01 3.94 -8.03
N ARG A 415 0.35 4.04 -6.74
CA ARG A 415 0.51 5.31 -5.99
C ARG A 415 1.38 6.33 -6.72
N ARG A 416 2.50 5.87 -7.32
CA ARG A 416 3.44 6.73 -8.05
C ARG A 416 2.81 7.33 -9.32
N THR A 417 2.05 6.52 -10.05
CA THR A 417 1.41 6.91 -11.31
C THR A 417 0.22 7.83 -11.05
N LEU A 418 -0.57 7.52 -10.02
CA LEU A 418 -1.73 8.32 -9.63
C LEU A 418 -1.29 9.73 -9.21
N GLY A 419 -0.15 9.86 -8.52
CA GLY A 419 0.35 11.14 -8.02
C GLY A 419 -0.56 11.72 -6.93
N TRP A 420 -1.27 10.83 -6.24
CA TRP A 420 -2.04 11.17 -5.05
C TRP A 420 -1.06 11.25 -3.89
N VAL A 421 -1.28 12.22 -2.99
CA VAL A 421 -0.40 12.54 -1.85
C VAL A 421 -0.20 11.32 -0.96
#